data_AF-A0A1I8ACH6-F1
#
_entry.id   AF-A0A1I8ACH6-F1
#
_cell.length_a   1.000
_cell.length_b   1.000
_cell.length_c   1.000
_cell.angle_alpha   90.00
_cell.angle_beta   90.00
_cell.angle_gamma   90.00
#
_symmetry.space_group_name_H-M   'P 1'
#
loop_
_entity.id
_entity.type
_entity.pdbx_description
1 polymer ?
#
loop_
_entity_poly.entity_id
_entity_poly.type
_entity_poly.pdbx_seq_one_letter_code
_entity_poly.pdbx_strand_id
1 'polypeptide(L)'
;MMSFNLAEGVSLGEGVKVIEQVQQQIGMPLGVQTRFQGAAEAFQASLSSTLLLILAAVVTMYIVLGVLYESYIHPVTILSTLPSAAVGALLALMISGNDLGMIAIIGIILLIGIVKKNAIMMIDFALEAERNQGMDPQTAIYQAALLRFRPILMTTLAALFGAIPLMLATGSGAELRQ
;
A
#
# COMPACT_ATOMS: atom_id res chain seq x y z
N MET A 1 -23.34 -12.04 26.42
CA MET A 1 -22.47 -12.15 25.21
C MET A 1 -23.37 -12.50 24.05
N MET A 2 -23.26 -11.78 22.92
CA MET A 2 -23.91 -12.18 21.68
C MET A 2 -22.82 -12.62 20.71
N SER A 3 -22.95 -13.80 20.13
CA SER A 3 -22.09 -14.29 19.06
C SER A 3 -22.76 -14.04 17.71
N PHE A 4 -21.96 -13.81 16.68
CA PHE A 4 -22.42 -13.68 15.30
C PHE A 4 -21.47 -14.46 14.39
N ASN A 5 -21.99 -14.88 13.25
CA ASN A 5 -21.18 -15.42 12.16
C ASN A 5 -21.42 -14.58 10.90
N LEU A 6 -20.43 -14.54 10.01
CA LEU A 6 -20.54 -13.81 8.75
C LEU A 6 -21.32 -14.63 7.72
N ALA A 7 -22.08 -13.96 6.87
CA ALA A 7 -22.67 -14.57 5.68
C ALA A 7 -21.59 -14.81 4.61
N GLU A 8 -21.81 -15.76 3.70
CA GLU A 8 -20.88 -16.02 2.58
C GLU A 8 -20.63 -14.74 1.77
N GLY A 9 -19.35 -14.43 1.54
CA GLY A 9 -18.92 -13.25 0.79
C GLY A 9 -18.94 -11.92 1.56
N VAL A 10 -19.32 -11.91 2.84
CA VAL A 10 -19.32 -10.69 3.66
C VAL A 10 -18.02 -10.59 4.45
N SER A 11 -17.32 -9.47 4.30
CA SER A 11 -16.09 -9.22 5.04
C SER A 11 -16.36 -8.97 6.53
N LEU A 12 -15.40 -9.35 7.39
CA LEU A 12 -15.50 -9.06 8.82
C LEU A 12 -15.67 -7.56 9.11
N GLY A 13 -15.07 -6.69 8.28
CA GLY A 13 -15.21 -5.24 8.39
C GLY A 13 -16.63 -4.74 8.09
N GLU A 14 -17.32 -5.32 7.11
CA GLU A 14 -18.73 -5.02 6.85
C GLU A 14 -19.62 -5.50 8.00
N GLY A 15 -19.39 -6.72 8.50
CA GLY A 15 -20.13 -7.26 9.64
C GLY A 15 -20.03 -6.36 10.88
N VAL A 16 -18.82 -5.90 11.21
CA VAL A 16 -18.58 -4.96 12.31
C VAL A 16 -19.29 -3.63 12.09
N LYS A 17 -19.20 -3.04 10.88
CA LYS A 17 -19.86 -1.77 10.55
C LYS A 17 -21.39 -1.85 10.67
N VAL A 18 -21.99 -2.95 10.23
CA VAL A 18 -23.44 -3.15 10.34
C VAL A 18 -23.86 -3.21 11.81
N ILE A 19 -23.10 -3.91 12.64
CA ILE A 19 -23.37 -4.00 14.09
C ILE A 19 -23.25 -2.61 14.74
N GLU A 20 -22.22 -1.83 14.41
CA GLU A 20 -22.06 -0.46 14.90
C GLU A 20 -23.20 0.46 14.45
N GLN A 21 -23.64 0.37 13.19
CA GLN A 21 -24.79 1.14 12.69
C GLN A 21 -26.09 0.79 13.41
N VAL A 22 -26.34 -0.50 13.64
CA VAL A 22 -27.51 -0.97 14.38
C VAL A 22 -27.47 -0.48 15.83
N GLN A 23 -26.30 -0.50 16.49
CA GLN A 23 -26.14 0.07 17.84
C GLN A 23 -26.49 1.56 17.89
N GLN A 24 -26.07 2.33 16.87
CA GLN A 24 -26.42 3.75 16.77
C GLN A 24 -27.92 3.96 16.51
N GLN A 25 -28.54 3.16 15.64
CA GLN A 25 -29.96 3.27 15.29
C GLN A 25 -30.90 2.93 16.46
N ILE A 26 -30.52 1.95 17.30
CA ILE A 26 -31.33 1.57 18.46
C ILE A 26 -31.22 2.61 19.59
N GLY A 27 -30.34 3.61 19.47
CA GLY A 27 -30.19 4.66 20.46
C GLY A 27 -29.69 4.11 21.80
N MET A 28 -28.64 3.29 21.73
CA MET A 28 -28.14 2.56 22.90
C MET A 28 -27.85 3.52 24.07
N PRO A 29 -28.32 3.22 25.31
CA PRO A 29 -28.14 4.11 26.44
C PRO A 29 -26.66 4.36 26.75
N LEU A 30 -26.29 5.59 27.11
CA LEU A 30 -24.91 6.01 27.42
C LEU A 30 -24.22 5.18 28.53
N GLY A 31 -24.98 4.41 29.31
CA GLY A 31 -24.46 3.49 30.33
C GLY A 31 -24.07 2.10 29.82
N VAL A 32 -24.34 1.76 28.55
CA VAL A 32 -24.01 0.46 27.97
C VAL A 32 -22.79 0.58 27.06
N GLN A 33 -21.69 -0.07 27.45
CA GLN A 33 -20.51 -0.20 26.60
C GLN A 33 -20.51 -1.53 25.88
N THR A 34 -20.50 -1.48 24.55
CA THR A 34 -20.30 -2.65 23.69
C THR A 34 -18.82 -2.77 23.37
N ARG A 35 -18.29 -3.99 23.46
CA ARG A 35 -16.93 -4.31 23.03
C ARG A 35 -16.96 -5.57 22.21
N PHE A 36 -16.35 -5.54 21.03
CA PHE A 36 -16.12 -6.72 20.22
C PHE A 36 -15.11 -7.65 20.92
N GLN A 37 -15.32 -8.96 20.84
CA GLN A 37 -14.41 -9.96 21.40
C GLN A 37 -14.00 -10.96 20.31
N GLY A 38 -12.84 -11.61 20.47
CA GLY A 38 -12.35 -12.64 19.55
C GLY A 38 -11.85 -12.05 18.22
N ALA A 39 -12.28 -12.64 17.09
CA ALA A 39 -11.80 -12.26 15.75
C ALA A 39 -12.06 -10.78 15.40
N ALA A 40 -13.21 -10.23 15.80
CA ALA A 40 -13.54 -8.83 15.55
C ALA A 40 -12.66 -7.86 16.36
N GLU A 41 -12.31 -8.20 17.61
CA GLU A 41 -11.36 -7.43 18.43
C GLU A 41 -9.96 -7.45 17.83
N ALA A 42 -9.49 -8.63 17.43
CA ALA A 42 -8.18 -8.80 16.79
C ALA A 42 -8.10 -8.02 15.46
N PHE A 43 -9.18 -7.99 14.68
CA PHE A 43 -9.27 -7.21 13.44
C PHE A 43 -9.19 -5.70 13.70
N GLN A 44 -9.95 -5.18 14.67
CA GLN A 44 -9.94 -3.75 15.01
C GLN A 44 -8.58 -3.32 15.60
N ALA A 45 -7.97 -4.15 16.45
CA ALA A 45 -6.63 -3.92 16.98
C ALA A 45 -5.56 -3.93 15.87
N SER A 46 -5.67 -4.87 14.92
CA SER A 46 -4.76 -4.98 13.78
C SER A 46 -4.88 -3.79 12.84
N LEU A 47 -6.09 -3.29 12.57
CA LEU A 47 -6.29 -2.09 11.76
C LEU A 47 -5.61 -0.86 12.38
N SER A 48 -5.81 -0.62 13.68
CA SER A 48 -5.21 0.55 14.33
C SER A 48 -3.67 0.46 14.40
N SER A 49 -3.14 -0.72 14.70
CA SER A 49 -1.69 -0.96 14.78
C SER A 49 -1.05 -0.85 13.40
N THR A 50 -1.71 -1.39 12.37
CA THR A 50 -1.24 -1.31 10.98
C THR A 50 -1.24 0.14 10.50
N LEU A 51 -2.29 0.92 10.78
CA LEU A 51 -2.34 2.34 10.45
C LEU A 51 -1.21 3.13 11.14
N LEU A 52 -0.96 2.88 12.43
CA LEU A 52 0.15 3.50 13.16
C LEU A 52 1.50 3.11 12.58
N LEU A 53 1.71 1.85 12.22
CA LEU A 53 2.96 1.37 11.61
C LEU A 53 3.18 1.97 10.21
N ILE A 54 2.13 2.06 9.39
CA ILE A 54 2.18 2.72 8.09
C ILE A 54 2.53 4.19 8.27
N LEU A 55 1.89 4.88 9.20
CA LEU A 55 2.15 6.29 9.49
C LEU A 55 3.59 6.50 9.98
N ALA A 56 4.06 5.66 10.90
CA ALA A 56 5.43 5.67 11.37
C ALA A 56 6.44 5.41 10.24
N ALA A 57 6.14 4.48 9.33
CA ALA A 57 6.97 4.19 8.16
C ALA A 57 7.03 5.39 7.20
N VAL A 58 5.90 6.03 6.92
CA VAL A 58 5.82 7.23 6.07
C VAL A 58 6.61 8.39 6.68
N VAL A 59 6.45 8.64 7.99
CA VAL A 59 7.17 9.69 8.72
C VAL A 59 8.68 9.42 8.72
N THR A 60 9.08 8.19 9.03
CA THR A 60 10.50 7.79 9.00
C THR A 60 11.09 8.00 7.62
N MET A 61 10.35 7.62 6.57
CA MET A 61 10.80 7.78 5.20
C MET A 61 10.87 9.25 4.77
N TYR A 62 9.92 10.08 5.20
CA TYR A 62 9.95 11.53 5.01
C TYR A 62 11.21 12.14 5.61
N ILE A 63 11.55 11.78 6.85
CA ILE A 63 12.75 12.29 7.54
C ILE A 63 14.01 11.86 6.79
N VAL A 64 14.14 10.58 6.45
CA VAL A 64 15.31 10.06 5.72
C VAL A 64 15.50 10.78 4.38
N LEU A 65 14.43 10.97 3.61
CA LEU A 65 14.51 11.67 2.32
C LEU A 65 14.74 13.17 2.50
N GLY A 66 14.16 13.80 3.51
CA GLY A 66 14.36 15.23 3.81
C GLY A 66 15.80 15.53 4.18
N VAL A 67 16.42 14.66 4.97
CA VAL A 67 17.86 14.74 5.29
C VAL A 67 18.71 14.46 4.04
N LEU A 68 18.30 13.50 3.19
CA LEU A 68 19.06 13.15 1.98
C LEU A 68 19.07 14.25 0.92
N TYR A 69 17.94 14.95 0.71
CA TYR A 69 17.78 15.93 -0.37
C TYR A 69 17.91 17.39 0.08
N GLU A 70 18.08 17.63 1.39
CA GLU A 70 18.07 18.98 2.01
C GLU A 70 16.85 19.83 1.61
N SER A 71 15.73 19.17 1.28
CA SER A 71 14.53 19.80 0.74
C SER A 71 13.29 19.12 1.25
N TYR A 72 12.29 19.92 1.63
CA TYR A 72 11.01 19.45 2.18
C TYR A 72 10.02 19.01 1.09
N ILE A 73 10.25 19.39 -0.17
CA ILE A 73 9.29 19.19 -1.27
C ILE A 73 9.50 17.84 -1.96
N HIS A 74 10.73 17.49 -2.32
CA HIS A 74 11.04 16.22 -3.03
C HIS A 74 10.59 14.96 -2.27
N PRO A 75 10.70 14.87 -0.93
CA PRO A 75 10.17 13.73 -0.17
C PRO A 75 8.66 13.54 -0.35
N VAL A 76 7.88 14.63 -0.37
CA VAL A 76 6.42 14.58 -0.54
C VAL A 76 6.06 14.08 -1.93
N THR A 77 6.75 14.56 -2.96
CA THR A 77 6.54 14.10 -4.34
C THR A 77 6.79 12.60 -4.48
N ILE A 78 7.83 12.06 -3.86
CA ILE A 78 8.13 10.61 -3.88
C ILE A 78 7.07 9.83 -3.11
N LEU A 79 6.70 10.30 -1.91
CA LEU A 79 5.69 9.64 -1.08
C LEU A 79 4.30 9.64 -1.73
N SER A 80 3.98 10.62 -2.58
CA SER A 80 2.72 10.66 -3.33
C SER A 80 2.52 9.48 -4.28
N THR A 81 3.59 8.75 -4.61
CA THR A 81 3.51 7.54 -5.44
C THR A 81 3.03 6.32 -4.66
N LEU A 82 3.15 6.32 -3.32
CA LEU A 82 2.77 5.19 -2.46
C LEU A 82 1.26 4.92 -2.45
N PRO A 83 0.37 5.93 -2.26
CA PRO A 83 -1.08 5.69 -2.33
C PRO A 83 -1.50 5.13 -3.69
N SER A 84 -0.94 5.64 -4.78
CA SER A 84 -1.26 5.15 -6.12
C SER A 84 -0.86 3.69 -6.32
N ALA A 85 0.30 3.27 -5.81
CA ALA A 85 0.74 1.88 -5.88
C ALA A 85 -0.14 0.95 -5.03
N ALA A 86 -0.49 1.38 -3.81
CA ALA A 86 -1.38 0.63 -2.92
C ALA A 86 -2.77 0.45 -3.53
N VAL A 87 -3.37 1.52 -4.07
CA VAL A 87 -4.67 1.46 -4.75
C VAL A 87 -4.59 0.54 -5.97
N GLY A 88 -3.53 0.61 -6.78
CA GLY A 88 -3.35 -0.28 -7.91
C GLY A 88 -3.28 -1.76 -7.53
N ALA A 89 -2.58 -2.08 -6.45
CA ALA A 89 -2.50 -3.46 -5.95
C ALA A 89 -3.84 -3.96 -5.40
N LEU A 90 -4.56 -3.13 -4.64
CA LEU A 90 -5.89 -3.48 -4.14
C LEU A 90 -6.90 -3.69 -5.28
N LEU A 91 -6.88 -2.83 -6.30
CA LEU A 91 -7.71 -2.99 -7.50
C LEU A 91 -7.38 -4.29 -8.24
N ALA A 92 -6.10 -4.66 -8.35
CA ALA A 92 -5.71 -5.92 -8.98
C ALA A 92 -6.24 -7.14 -8.22
N LEU A 93 -6.27 -7.10 -6.88
CA LEU A 93 -6.85 -8.15 -6.05
C LEU A 93 -8.37 -8.24 -6.23
N MET A 94 -9.06 -7.09 -6.23
CA MET A 94 -10.50 -7.01 -6.46
C MET A 94 -10.89 -7.58 -7.83
N ILE A 95 -10.16 -7.24 -8.90
CA ILE A 95 -10.42 -7.76 -10.25
C ILE A 95 -10.12 -9.26 -10.33
N SER A 96 -9.09 -9.73 -9.61
CA SER A 96 -8.72 -11.14 -9.60
C SER A 96 -9.59 -11.99 -8.67
N GLY A 97 -10.50 -11.39 -7.90
CA GLY A 97 -11.35 -12.07 -6.92
C GLY A 97 -10.57 -12.72 -5.77
N ASN A 98 -9.35 -12.26 -5.49
CA ASN A 98 -8.51 -12.80 -4.42
C ASN A 98 -8.58 -11.92 -3.17
N ASP A 99 -8.61 -12.55 -2.01
CA ASP A 99 -8.58 -11.86 -0.73
C ASP A 99 -7.18 -11.31 -0.40
N LEU A 100 -7.13 -10.39 0.57
CA LEU A 100 -5.90 -9.81 1.09
C LEU A 100 -5.17 -10.82 2.02
N GLY A 101 -4.60 -11.86 1.43
CA GLY A 101 -3.80 -12.87 2.14
C GLY A 101 -2.33 -12.48 2.34
N MET A 102 -1.55 -13.38 2.96
CA MET A 102 -0.13 -13.15 3.25
C MET A 102 0.71 -12.93 1.98
N ILE A 103 0.42 -13.68 0.91
CA ILE A 103 1.10 -13.53 -0.39
C ILE A 103 0.81 -12.15 -1.00
N ALA A 104 -0.44 -11.69 -0.91
CA ALA A 104 -0.85 -10.38 -1.41
C ALA A 104 -0.12 -9.25 -0.68
N ILE A 105 0.02 -9.35 0.65
CA ILE A 105 0.78 -8.39 1.46
C ILE A 105 2.25 -8.33 1.04
N ILE A 106 2.91 -9.48 0.85
CA ILE A 106 4.30 -9.54 0.38
C ILE A 106 4.43 -8.87 -1.00
N GLY A 107 3.49 -9.15 -1.91
CA GLY A 107 3.43 -8.53 -3.23
C GLY A 107 3.28 -7.00 -3.16
N ILE A 108 2.41 -6.49 -2.30
CA ILE A 108 2.22 -5.05 -2.08
C ILE A 108 3.50 -4.40 -1.56
N ILE A 109 4.19 -5.02 -0.59
CA ILE A 109 5.45 -4.50 -0.03
C ILE A 109 6.53 -4.43 -1.11
N LEU A 110 6.67 -5.49 -1.92
CA LEU A 110 7.61 -5.52 -3.04
C LEU A 110 7.29 -4.44 -4.09
N LEU A 111 6.00 -4.30 -4.45
CA LEU A 111 5.54 -3.28 -5.40
C LEU A 111 5.87 -1.87 -4.90
N ILE A 112 5.59 -1.59 -3.62
CA ILE A 112 5.93 -0.31 -2.97
C ILE A 112 7.43 -0.03 -3.10
N GLY A 113 8.29 -1.01 -2.86
CA GLY A 113 9.74 -0.86 -3.00
C GLY A 113 10.18 -0.51 -4.42
N ILE A 114 9.61 -1.17 -5.43
CA ILE A 114 9.92 -0.92 -6.85
C ILE A 114 9.49 0.49 -7.26
N VAL A 115 8.24 0.87 -6.96
CA VAL A 115 7.69 2.19 -7.31
C VAL A 115 8.48 3.30 -6.62
N LYS A 116 8.75 3.15 -5.31
CA LYS A 116 9.57 4.09 -4.55
C LYS A 116 10.96 4.26 -5.15
N LYS A 117 11.68 3.16 -5.44
CA LYS A 117 13.03 3.21 -5.99
C LYS A 117 13.04 3.94 -7.34
N ASN A 118 12.07 3.65 -8.20
CA ASN A 118 11.95 4.30 -9.50
C ASN A 118 11.65 5.80 -9.39
N ALA A 119 10.80 6.20 -8.43
CA ALA A 119 10.53 7.60 -8.14
C ALA A 119 11.76 8.35 -7.61
N ILE A 120 12.48 7.76 -6.64
CA ILE A 120 13.73 8.30 -6.09
C ILE A 120 14.73 8.54 -7.22
N MET A 121 14.99 7.51 -8.04
CA MET A 121 15.97 7.59 -9.14
C MET A 121 15.62 8.62 -10.22
N MET A 122 14.32 8.88 -10.45
CA MET A 122 13.87 9.89 -11.41
C MET A 122 14.10 11.31 -10.89
N ILE A 123 13.74 11.57 -9.63
CA ILE A 123 13.94 12.88 -9.01
C ILE A 123 15.43 13.17 -8.83
N ASP A 124 16.19 12.18 -8.39
CA ASP A 124 17.65 12.30 -8.21
C ASP A 124 18.34 12.72 -9.51
N PHE A 125 17.97 12.11 -10.64
CA PHE A 125 18.53 12.46 -11.95
C PHE A 125 18.11 13.86 -12.43
N ALA A 126 16.86 14.26 -12.15
CA ALA A 126 16.38 15.59 -12.48
C ALA A 126 17.10 16.66 -11.64
N LEU A 127 17.29 16.41 -10.35
CA LEU A 127 17.96 17.32 -9.42
C LEU A 127 19.46 17.46 -9.75
N GLU A 128 20.09 16.37 -10.14
CA GLU A 128 21.47 16.35 -10.63
C GLU A 128 21.63 17.20 -11.90
N ALA A 129 20.70 17.09 -12.86
CA ALA A 129 20.70 17.91 -14.07
C ALA A 129 20.44 19.40 -13.77
N GLU A 130 19.55 19.71 -12.83
CA GLU A 130 19.29 21.09 -12.39
C GLU A 130 20.54 21.69 -11.73
N ARG A 131 21.18 20.97 -10.80
CA ARG A 131 22.33 21.47 -10.02
C ARG A 131 23.63 21.53 -10.82
N ASN A 132 23.94 20.49 -11.60
CA ASN A 132 25.24 20.38 -12.27
C ASN A 132 25.24 20.90 -13.70
N GLN A 133 24.07 20.92 -14.36
CA GLN A 133 23.94 21.40 -15.74
C GLN A 133 23.18 22.74 -15.83
N GLY A 134 22.65 23.25 -14.71
CA GLY A 134 21.89 24.50 -14.67
C GLY A 134 20.59 24.44 -15.47
N MET A 135 20.05 23.24 -15.71
CA MET A 135 18.84 23.06 -16.51
C MET A 135 17.60 23.53 -15.77
N ASP A 136 16.63 24.06 -16.51
CA ASP A 136 15.29 24.34 -15.97
C ASP A 136 14.62 23.04 -15.48
N PRO A 137 13.91 23.04 -14.34
CA PRO A 137 13.29 21.86 -13.77
C PRO A 137 12.40 21.07 -14.74
N GLN A 138 11.69 21.75 -15.65
CA GLN A 138 10.83 21.08 -16.63
C GLN A 138 11.65 20.29 -17.67
N THR A 139 12.78 20.84 -18.08
CA THR A 139 13.68 20.20 -19.03
C THR A 139 14.43 19.05 -18.37
N ALA A 140 14.86 19.24 -17.12
CA ALA A 140 15.56 18.23 -16.34
C ALA A 140 14.69 16.99 -16.08
N ILE A 141 13.42 17.16 -15.68
CA ILE A 141 12.51 16.02 -15.45
C ILE A 141 12.15 15.30 -16.75
N TYR A 142 12.00 16.03 -17.85
CA TYR A 142 11.73 15.43 -19.17
C TYR A 142 12.91 14.56 -19.63
N GLN A 143 14.13 15.05 -19.49
CA GLN A 143 15.33 14.27 -19.81
C GLN A 143 15.50 13.06 -18.89
N ALA A 144 15.26 13.23 -17.59
CA ALA A 144 15.25 12.13 -16.63
C ALA A 144 14.23 11.04 -17.01
N ALA A 145 13.03 11.44 -17.45
CA ALA A 145 11.99 10.51 -17.91
C ALA A 145 12.43 9.71 -19.14
N LEU A 146 13.04 10.36 -20.14
CA LEU A 146 13.54 9.68 -21.35
C LEU A 146 14.63 8.65 -21.02
N LEU A 147 15.59 9.02 -20.17
CA LEU A 147 16.70 8.15 -19.79
C LEU A 147 16.25 6.96 -18.92
N ARG A 148 15.22 7.17 -18.09
CA ARG A 148 14.71 6.15 -17.16
C ARG A 148 13.58 5.30 -17.74
N PHE A 149 12.96 5.69 -18.85
CA PHE A 149 11.85 4.95 -19.44
C PHE A 149 12.19 3.47 -19.69
N ARG A 150 13.32 3.20 -20.35
CA ARG A 150 13.79 1.84 -20.62
C ARG A 150 14.08 1.05 -19.33
N PRO A 151 14.89 1.55 -18.39
CA PRO A 151 15.12 0.89 -17.10
C PRO A 151 13.85 0.62 -16.28
N ILE A 152 12.93 1.59 -16.21
CA ILE A 152 11.67 1.44 -15.45
C ILE A 152 10.85 0.30 -16.04
N LEU A 153 10.66 0.29 -17.36
CA LEU A 153 9.96 -0.80 -18.05
C LEU A 153 10.63 -2.16 -17.85
N MET A 154 11.96 -2.23 -17.88
CA MET A 154 12.65 -3.49 -17.59
C MET A 154 12.34 -4.01 -16.20
N THR A 155 12.37 -3.16 -15.17
CA THR A 155 12.08 -3.59 -13.79
C THR A 155 10.63 -4.00 -13.60
N THR A 156 9.67 -3.26 -14.17
CA THR A 156 8.24 -3.58 -14.04
C THR A 156 7.88 -4.84 -14.79
N LEU A 157 8.39 -5.03 -16.02
CA LEU A 157 8.17 -6.24 -16.80
C LEU A 157 8.86 -7.45 -16.15
N ALA A 158 10.08 -7.32 -15.65
CA ALA A 158 10.76 -8.42 -14.96
C ALA A 158 9.99 -8.86 -13.70
N ALA A 159 9.47 -7.91 -12.91
CA ALA A 159 8.64 -8.22 -11.75
C ALA A 159 7.32 -8.91 -12.17
N LEU A 160 6.67 -8.41 -13.22
CA LEU A 160 5.44 -8.99 -13.76
C LEU A 160 5.67 -10.42 -14.27
N PHE A 161 6.65 -10.62 -15.15
CA PHE A 161 6.98 -11.93 -15.70
C PHE A 161 7.53 -12.91 -14.65
N GLY A 162 8.22 -12.42 -13.61
CA GLY A 162 8.65 -13.24 -12.47
C GLY A 162 7.49 -13.70 -11.60
N ALA A 163 6.42 -12.90 -11.50
CA ALA A 163 5.22 -13.25 -10.75
C ALA A 163 4.28 -14.22 -11.50
N ILE A 164 4.33 -14.26 -12.85
CA ILE A 164 3.47 -15.14 -13.66
C ILE A 164 3.63 -16.64 -13.32
N PRO A 165 4.85 -17.21 -13.25
CA PRO A 165 5.04 -18.60 -12.85
C PRO A 165 4.52 -18.89 -11.44
N LEU A 166 4.72 -17.96 -10.49
CA LEU A 166 4.17 -18.08 -9.14
C LEU A 166 2.64 -18.07 -9.15
N MET A 167 2.03 -17.32 -10.05
CA MET A 167 0.58 -17.28 -10.23
C MET A 167 0.04 -18.62 -10.77
N LEU A 168 0.70 -19.20 -11.77
CA LEU A 168 0.28 -20.41 -12.47
C LEU A 168 0.71 -21.73 -11.82
N ALA A 169 1.72 -21.71 -10.95
CA ALA A 169 2.19 -22.89 -10.25
C ALA A 169 1.09 -23.43 -9.30
N THR A 170 0.68 -24.66 -9.54
CA THR A 170 -0.31 -25.43 -8.77
C THR A 170 0.33 -26.40 -7.76
N GLY A 171 1.59 -26.18 -7.41
CA GLY A 171 2.37 -27.00 -6.47
C GLY A 171 2.31 -26.56 -5.01
N SER A 172 3.04 -27.28 -4.14
CA SER A 172 3.17 -27.04 -2.70
C SER A 172 3.49 -25.56 -2.39
N GLY A 173 2.52 -24.86 -1.79
CA GLY A 173 2.50 -23.40 -1.63
C GLY A 173 1.15 -22.78 -2.06
N ALA A 174 0.35 -23.51 -2.84
CA ALA A 174 -1.04 -23.13 -3.18
C ALA A 174 -1.94 -23.01 -1.94
N GLU A 175 -1.62 -23.70 -0.84
CA GLU A 175 -2.36 -23.64 0.43
C GLU A 175 -2.21 -22.31 1.17
N LEU A 176 -1.21 -21.48 0.82
CA LEU A 176 -1.02 -20.13 1.38
C LEU A 176 -1.86 -19.05 0.64
N ARG A 177 -2.69 -19.45 -0.34
CA ARG A 177 -3.65 -18.55 -1.03
C ARG A 177 -5.01 -18.44 -0.33
N GLN A 178 -5.29 -19.25 0.69
CA GLN A 178 -6.51 -19.17 1.52
C GLN A 178 -6.25 -18.39 2.82
#